data_AF-A0A0N4WWI0-F1
#
_entry.id   AF-A0A0N4WWI0-F1
#
_cell.length_a   1.000
_cell.length_b   1.000
_cell.length_c   1.000
_cell.angle_alpha   90.00
_cell.angle_beta   90.00
_cell.angle_gamma   90.00
#
_symmetry.space_group_name_H-M   'P 1'
#
loop_
_entity.id
_entity.type
_entity.pdbx_description
1 polymer ?
#
loop_
_entity_poly.entity_id
_entity_poly.type
_entity_poly.pdbx_seq_one_letter_code
_entity_poly.pdbx_strand_id
1 'polypeptide(L)'
;LTLSVDTPDAWMVENVFAEYDLDNIKMEQSSSNIVALFSLEYILLEGHCFDEASGSPPRGLQFVLGTSLKPTQFDTVVMANLGYFQLKVS
;
A
#
# COMPACT_ATOMS: atom_id res chain seq x y z
N LEU A 1 -2.51 -14.14 20.20
CA LEU A 1 -1.69 -12.91 20.10
C LEU A 1 -1.72 -12.46 18.65
N THR A 2 -1.41 -11.19 18.39
CA THR A 2 -1.29 -10.67 17.02
C THR A 2 0.11 -10.11 16.83
N LEU A 3 0.74 -10.42 15.70
CA LEU A 3 2.05 -9.87 15.33
C LEU A 3 1.87 -8.97 14.11
N SER A 4 2.22 -7.70 14.27
CA SER A 4 2.20 -6.68 13.24
C SER A 4 3.48 -5.85 13.29
N VAL A 5 3.84 -5.23 12.16
CA VAL A 5 4.97 -4.29 12.08
C VAL A 5 4.39 -2.88 12.11
N ASP A 6 4.93 -2.03 12.99
CA ASP A 6 4.63 -0.59 12.98
C ASP A 6 5.54 0.09 11.96
N THR A 7 4.95 0.71 10.95
CA THR A 7 5.66 1.25 9.78
C THR A 7 5.19 2.67 9.48
N PRO A 8 6.04 3.51 8.87
CA PRO A 8 5.58 4.78 8.32
C PRO A 8 4.40 4.60 7.37
N ASP A 9 3.47 5.55 7.34
CA ASP A 9 2.26 5.47 6.49
C ASP A 9 2.56 5.26 5.00
N ALA A 10 3.67 5.83 4.52
CA ALA A 10 4.09 5.71 3.13
C ALA A 10 4.65 4.33 2.75
N TRP A 11 4.81 3.40 3.71
CA TRP A 11 5.39 2.07 3.46
C TRP A 11 4.28 1.04 3.29
N MET A 12 4.31 0.31 2.17
CA MET A 12 3.47 -0.85 1.99
C MET A 12 4.28 -2.12 2.27
N VAL A 13 4.17 -2.60 3.50
CA VAL A 13 4.84 -3.80 3.99
C VAL A 13 3.92 -5.01 3.90
N GLU A 14 4.45 -6.13 3.41
CA GLU A 14 3.74 -7.39 3.26
C GLU A 14 4.46 -8.52 4.01
N ASN A 15 3.68 -9.48 4.53
CA ASN A 15 4.22 -10.70 5.11
C ASN A 15 4.65 -11.65 3.98
N VAL A 16 5.95 -11.89 3.84
CA VAL A 16 6.48 -12.81 2.82
C VAL A 16 6.59 -14.24 3.33
N PHE A 17 6.63 -14.44 4.64
CA PHE A 17 6.67 -15.78 5.23
C PHE A 17 6.19 -15.75 6.68
N ALA A 18 5.25 -16.63 6.99
CA ALA A 18 4.93 -17.01 8.36
C ALA A 18 4.46 -18.47 8.39
N GLU A 19 4.94 -19.23 9.37
CA GLU A 19 4.49 -20.62 9.58
C GLU A 19 3.12 -20.67 10.30
N TYR A 20 2.81 -19.62 11.07
CA TYR A 20 1.59 -19.52 11.88
C TYR A 20 0.73 -18.35 11.43
N ASP A 21 -0.56 -18.42 11.78
CA ASP A 21 -1.48 -17.28 11.64
C ASP A 21 -1.05 -16.15 12.58
N LEU A 22 -0.62 -15.03 11.98
CA LEU A 22 -0.10 -13.87 12.71
C LEU A 22 -1.19 -13.05 13.38
N ASP A 23 -2.46 -13.17 12.96
CA ASP A 23 -3.57 -12.47 13.58
C ASP A 23 -4.07 -13.21 14.83
N ASN A 24 -3.87 -14.53 14.89
CA ASN A 24 -4.38 -15.40 15.95
C ASN A 24 -3.35 -16.43 16.46
N ILE A 25 -2.19 -15.94 16.88
CA ILE A 25 -1.12 -16.76 17.44
C ILE A 25 -1.57 -17.46 18.73
N LYS A 26 -1.46 -18.80 18.75
CA LYS A 26 -1.70 -19.65 19.92
C LYS A 26 -0.39 -20.28 20.42
N MET A 27 0.20 -19.70 21.48
CA MET A 27 1.51 -20.13 22.02
C MET A 27 1.53 -21.58 22.52
N GLU A 28 0.39 -22.11 22.95
CA GLU A 28 0.26 -23.51 23.37
C GLU A 28 0.41 -24.51 22.21
N GLN A 29 0.22 -24.05 20.97
CA GLN A 29 0.32 -24.87 19.76
C GLN A 29 1.68 -24.74 19.06
N SER A 30 2.49 -23.73 19.45
CA SER A 30 3.84 -23.55 18.91
C SER A 30 4.84 -24.40 19.70
N SER A 31 5.51 -25.32 19.02
CA SER A 31 6.59 -26.14 19.60
C SER A 31 7.95 -25.44 19.64
N SER A 32 8.06 -24.28 18.98
CA SER A 32 9.29 -23.50 18.84
C SER A 32 8.99 -21.99 18.73
N ASN A 33 10.01 -21.18 18.51
CA ASN A 33 9.86 -19.74 18.32
C ASN A 33 9.01 -19.43 17.09
N ILE A 34 8.14 -18.44 17.21
CA ILE A 34 7.34 -17.93 16.09
C ILE A 34 8.21 -16.96 15.30
N VAL A 35 8.41 -17.27 14.01
CA VAL A 35 9.20 -16.45 13.09
C VAL A 35 8.30 -16.02 11.94
N ALA A 36 8.37 -14.73 11.62
CA ALA A 36 7.74 -14.14 10.44
C ALA A 36 8.74 -13.23 9.73
N LEU A 37 8.67 -13.19 8.41
CA LEU A 37 9.47 -12.31 7.56
C LEU A 37 8.54 -11.34 6.85
N PHE A 38 8.90 -10.06 6.91
CA PHE A 38 8.18 -8.99 6.25
C PHE A 38 9.06 -8.32 5.20
N SER A 39 8.47 -7.91 4.09
CA SER A 39 9.13 -7.16 3.02
C SER A 39 8.48 -5.80 2.85
N LEU A 40 9.30 -4.77 2.68
CA LEU A 40 8.84 -3.50 2.14
C LEU A 40 8.72 -3.65 0.62
N GLU A 41 7.50 -3.86 0.16
CA GLU A 41 7.26 -4.16 -1.26
C GLU A 41 7.16 -2.88 -2.09
N TYR A 42 6.49 -1.84 -1.55
CA TYR A 42 6.34 -0.56 -2.24
C TYR A 42 6.39 0.62 -1.29
N ILE A 43 6.74 1.77 -1.84
CA ILE A 43 6.47 3.08 -1.25
C ILE A 43 5.23 3.68 -1.93
N LEU A 44 4.38 4.31 -1.13
CA LEU A 44 3.20 5.00 -1.62
C LEU A 44 3.57 6.38 -2.16
N LEU A 45 3.14 6.65 -3.38
CA LEU A 45 3.11 8.00 -3.96
C LEU A 45 1.69 8.53 -3.83
N GLU A 46 1.54 9.59 -3.05
CA GLU A 46 0.24 10.18 -2.73
C GLU A 46 0.19 11.65 -3.13
N GLY A 47 -1.02 12.14 -3.36
CA GLY A 47 -1.23 13.56 -3.62
C GLY A 47 -2.68 13.94 -3.76
N HIS A 48 -2.89 15.22 -4.05
CA HIS A 48 -4.20 15.81 -4.28
C HIS A 48 -4.23 16.49 -5.64
N CYS A 49 -5.30 16.27 -6.40
CA CYS A 49 -5.51 16.82 -7.74
C CYS A 49 -6.82 17.62 -7.79
N PHE A 50 -6.79 18.78 -8.43
CA PHE A 50 -7.94 19.68 -8.57
C PHE A 50 -7.99 20.21 -10.01
N ASP A 51 -9.20 20.31 -10.55
CA ASP A 51 -9.44 20.96 -11.85
C ASP A 51 -9.23 22.48 -11.73
N GLU A 52 -8.46 23.07 -12.65
CA GLU A 52 -8.05 24.47 -12.57
C GLU A 52 -9.23 25.44 -12.72
N ALA A 53 -10.22 25.10 -13.54
CA ALA A 53 -11.37 25.97 -13.81
C ALA A 53 -12.41 25.95 -12.69
N SER A 54 -12.72 24.77 -12.16
CA SER A 54 -13.76 24.57 -11.15
C SER A 54 -13.24 24.52 -9.71
N GLY A 55 -11.93 24.36 -9.51
CA GLY A 55 -11.30 24.11 -8.21
C GLY A 55 -11.73 22.80 -7.55
N SER A 56 -12.52 21.98 -8.25
CA SER A 56 -13.13 20.77 -7.72
C SER A 56 -12.25 19.56 -8.01
N PRO A 57 -12.24 18.53 -7.14
CA PRO A 57 -11.61 17.24 -7.44
C PRO A 57 -12.12 16.65 -8.76
N PRO A 58 -11.25 16.34 -9.74
CA PRO A 58 -11.64 15.71 -11.00
C PRO A 58 -11.93 14.22 -10.77
N ARG A 59 -13.06 13.91 -10.12
CA ARG A 59 -13.45 12.55 -9.74
C ARG A 59 -13.40 11.60 -10.93
N GLY A 60 -12.69 10.49 -10.76
CA GLY A 60 -12.57 9.46 -11.79
C GLY A 60 -11.53 9.75 -12.87
N LEU A 61 -10.81 10.88 -12.80
CA LEU A 61 -9.61 11.08 -13.61
C LEU A 61 -8.63 9.94 -13.33
N GLN A 62 -8.19 9.26 -14.39
CA GLN A 62 -7.27 8.14 -14.28
C GLN A 62 -5.82 8.60 -14.42
N PHE A 63 -4.97 8.18 -13.49
CA PHE A 63 -3.53 8.27 -13.62
C PHE A 63 -2.94 6.92 -13.99
N VAL A 64 -1.91 6.93 -14.82
CA VAL A 64 -1.09 5.76 -15.14
C VAL A 64 0.36 6.12 -14.84
N LEU A 65 1.03 5.27 -14.07
CA LEU A 65 2.42 5.39 -13.67
C LEU A 65 3.23 4.28 -14.31
N GLY A 66 4.40 4.64 -14.82
CA GLY A 66 5.39 3.68 -15.30
C GLY A 66 6.74 4.32 -15.53
N THR A 67 7.63 3.54 -16.13
CA THR A 67 8.99 3.95 -16.49
C THR A 67 9.11 4.02 -18.00
N SER A 68 10.20 4.59 -18.52
CA SER A 68 10.46 4.63 -19.97
C SER A 68 10.48 3.24 -20.62
N LEU A 69 10.81 2.19 -19.87
CA LEU A 69 10.84 0.80 -20.34
C LEU A 69 9.48 0.09 -20.22
N LYS A 70 8.71 0.41 -19.18
CA LYS A 70 7.37 -0.14 -18.94
C LYS A 70 6.44 1.02 -18.57
N PRO A 71 5.82 1.69 -19.56
CA PRO A 71 5.11 2.95 -19.35
C PRO A 71 3.79 2.81 -18.58
N THR A 72 3.25 1.60 -18.49
CA THR A 72 1.99 1.31 -17.81
C THR A 72 2.22 0.20 -16.76
N GLN A 73 2.62 0.59 -15.55
CA GLN A 73 2.86 -0.34 -14.44
C GLN A 73 1.73 -0.34 -13.43
N PHE A 74 1.28 0.85 -13.04
CA PHE A 74 0.24 1.05 -12.05
C PHE A 74 -0.74 2.08 -12.56
N ASP A 75 -1.99 1.96 -12.14
CA ASP A 75 -3.02 2.94 -12.41
C ASP A 75 -3.89 3.17 -11.18
N THR A 76 -4.46 4.36 -11.10
CA THR A 76 -5.37 4.74 -10.03
C THR A 76 -6.32 5.81 -10.54
N VAL A 77 -7.35 6.12 -9.75
CA VAL A 77 -8.29 7.20 -10.05
C VAL A 77 -8.32 8.23 -8.94
N VAL A 78 -8.56 9.48 -9.32
CA VAL A 78 -8.74 10.58 -8.37
C VAL A 78 -10.08 10.43 -7.65
N MET A 79 -10.03 10.44 -6.33
CA MET A 79 -11.19 10.35 -5.46
C MET A 79 -11.96 11.68 -5.41
N ALA A 80 -13.28 11.59 -5.25
CA ALA A 80 -14.14 12.78 -5.15
C ALA A 80 -13.84 13.61 -3.90
N ASN A 81 -13.43 12.94 -2.83
CA ASN A 81 -13.13 13.57 -1.55
C ASN A 81 -11.70 14.11 -1.61
N LEU A 82 -11.55 15.43 -1.53
CA LEU A 82 -10.26 16.13 -1.46
C LEU A 82 -9.30 15.86 -2.62
N GLY A 83 -9.75 15.26 -3.73
CA GLY A 83 -8.89 15.01 -4.90
C GLY A 83 -7.77 14.02 -4.66
N TYR A 84 -7.87 13.18 -3.63
CA TYR A 84 -6.81 12.27 -3.25
C TYR A 84 -6.58 11.17 -4.31
N PHE A 85 -5.31 10.83 -4.52
CA PHE A 85 -4.88 9.66 -5.28
C PHE A 85 -3.67 9.00 -4.61
N GLN A 86 -3.52 7.69 -4.82
CA GLN A 86 -2.43 6.88 -4.30
C GLN A 86 -1.96 5.90 -5.37
N LEU A 87 -0.65 5.81 -5.57
CA LEU A 87 0.03 4.88 -6.47
C LEU A 87 1.11 4.13 -5.70
N LYS A 88 1.45 2.93 -6.17
CA LYS A 88 2.54 2.11 -5.64
C LYS A 88 3.80 2.33 -6.48
N VAL A 89 4.97 2.43 -5.85
CA VAL A 89 6.26 2.60 -6.53
C VAL A 89 7.31 1.69 -5.90
N SER A 90 8.12 1.05 -6.75
CA SER A 90 9.23 0.16 -6.40
C SER A 90 10.53 0.61 -7.04
#